data_AF-A0A444GLX3-F1
#
_entry.id   AF-A0A444GLX3-F1
#
_cell.length_a   1.000
_cell.length_b   1.000
_cell.length_c   1.000
_cell.angle_alpha   90.00
_cell.angle_beta   90.00
_cell.angle_gamma   90.00
#
_symmetry.space_group_name_H-M   'P 1'
#
loop_
_entity.id
_entity.type
_entity.pdbx_description
1 polymer ?
#
loop_
_entity_poly.entity_id
_entity_poly.type
_entity_poly.pdbx_seq_one_letter_code
_entity_poly.pdbx_strand_id
1 'polypeptide(L)'
;MKASLLKVLLAVAFFSSIYGCSSSEEDSGNKPHTSSSSSIGGSYNIVSMTSNIEVDLNDDGILSTDLLTEIDPAFFNAQTPELEIKPTIVNNQLVPMMSFYLPLPKLNFTTPGKPHGSISYIRSGLGYYYEFDNATQTITLNNNGSNGIYGNVDNVQVIGKNMLKAMFSKNYYDFATAKWITLKITCIYKKM
;
A
#
# COMPACT_ATOMS: atom_id res chain seq x y z
N MET A 1 53.28 57.80 9.14
CA MET A 1 52.01 58.56 9.25
C MET A 1 51.21 57.95 10.40
N LYS A 2 50.72 58.79 11.31
CA LYS A 2 50.11 58.44 12.60
C LYS A 2 48.59 58.25 12.47
N ALA A 3 48.04 57.42 13.35
CA ALA A 3 46.65 57.35 13.84
C ALA A 3 45.58 56.95 12.79
N SER A 4 44.52 56.23 13.11
CA SER A 4 43.71 56.32 14.32
C SER A 4 42.87 55.05 14.54
N LEU A 5 42.96 54.51 15.77
CA LEU A 5 41.96 53.65 16.39
C LEU A 5 40.81 54.53 16.86
N LEU A 6 39.57 54.23 16.47
CA LEU A 6 38.40 54.81 17.14
C LEU A 6 37.55 53.70 17.76
N LYS A 7 37.65 53.62 19.09
CA LYS A 7 36.76 52.94 20.01
C LYS A 7 35.52 53.81 20.22
N VAL A 8 34.32 53.26 20.07
CA VAL A 8 33.06 53.77 20.61
C VAL A 8 32.12 52.56 20.71
N LEU A 9 31.26 52.33 21.71
CA LEU A 9 31.20 52.61 23.14
C LEU A 9 30.05 51.69 23.62
N LEU A 10 30.28 51.00 24.73
CA LEU A 10 29.35 50.09 25.38
C LEU A 10 28.13 50.88 25.91
N ALA A 11 26.91 50.44 25.63
CA ALA A 11 25.70 50.88 26.34
C ALA A 11 24.99 49.67 26.96
N VAL A 12 25.10 49.58 28.28
CA VAL A 12 24.39 48.65 29.16
C VAL A 12 23.26 49.44 29.84
N ALA A 13 22.03 48.92 29.78
CA ALA A 13 20.98 49.06 30.81
C ALA A 13 19.85 48.07 30.44
N PHE A 14 19.74 46.90 31.08
CA PHE A 14 18.97 46.62 32.31
C PHE A 14 17.57 47.25 32.33
N PHE A 15 16.51 46.43 32.30
CA PHE A 15 15.56 46.32 33.43
C PHE A 15 14.54 45.16 33.25
N SER A 16 14.58 44.28 34.27
CA SER A 16 13.48 43.57 34.96
C SER A 16 12.63 42.48 34.28
N SER A 17 12.90 41.27 34.80
CA SER A 17 12.08 40.07 34.99
C SER A 17 10.77 40.26 35.76
N ILE A 18 9.75 39.46 35.40
CA ILE A 18 8.77 38.62 36.17
C ILE A 18 7.59 38.34 35.21
N TYR A 19 7.01 37.15 34.99
CA TYR A 19 6.59 36.00 35.80
C TYR A 19 6.83 34.72 34.93
N GLY A 20 7.16 33.53 35.42
CA GLY A 20 6.53 32.80 36.51
C GLY A 20 5.61 31.71 35.93
N CYS A 21 6.11 30.49 35.75
CA CYS A 21 5.35 29.27 36.04
C CYS A 21 6.32 28.11 36.25
N SER A 22 6.55 27.76 37.51
CA SER A 22 7.05 26.46 37.90
C SER A 22 5.89 25.48 37.95
N SER A 23 5.96 24.43 37.15
CA SER A 23 5.34 23.15 37.50
C SER A 23 6.28 22.07 37.01
N SER A 24 6.98 21.48 37.96
CA SER A 24 7.62 20.19 37.87
C SER A 24 6.57 19.14 37.52
N GLU A 25 6.68 18.52 36.35
CA GLU A 25 6.04 17.24 36.06
C GLU A 25 7.06 16.36 35.34
N GLU A 26 7.56 15.43 36.15
CA GLU A 26 7.85 14.03 35.85
C GLU A 26 8.18 13.64 34.40
N ASP A 27 9.37 13.04 34.31
CA ASP A 27 9.85 12.12 33.30
C ASP A 27 8.77 11.08 32.91
N SER A 28 7.93 11.45 31.96
CA SER A 28 7.14 10.51 31.17
C SER A 28 7.89 10.31 29.87
N GLY A 29 8.69 9.24 29.85
CA GLY A 29 9.27 8.67 28.66
C GLY A 29 8.18 8.25 27.68
N ASN A 30 7.67 9.21 26.93
CA ASN A 30 7.00 8.98 25.66
C ASN A 30 7.71 9.87 24.66
N LYS A 31 8.89 9.40 24.23
CA LYS A 31 9.43 9.83 22.94
C LYS A 31 8.27 9.69 21.95
N PRO A 32 7.89 10.74 21.22
CA PRO A 32 7.04 10.54 20.06
C PRO A 32 7.79 9.51 19.23
N HIS A 33 7.19 8.34 19.04
CA HIS A 33 7.66 7.42 18.03
C HIS A 33 7.59 8.26 16.76
N THR A 34 8.73 8.79 16.35
CA THR A 34 8.88 9.53 15.12
C THR A 34 8.40 8.55 14.07
N SER A 35 7.17 8.72 13.63
CA SER A 35 6.64 8.03 12.48
C SER A 35 7.53 8.50 11.36
N SER A 36 8.58 7.73 11.10
CA SER A 36 9.33 7.81 9.86
C SER A 36 8.25 7.71 8.80
N SER A 37 7.95 8.83 8.15
CA SER A 37 7.19 8.85 6.92
C SER A 37 8.05 8.06 5.94
N SER A 38 7.87 6.75 5.96
CA SER A 38 8.53 5.84 5.04
C SER A 38 8.18 6.36 3.65
N SER A 39 9.18 6.52 2.80
CA SER A 39 9.04 7.08 1.44
C SER A 39 7.99 6.33 0.58
N ILE A 40 7.57 5.16 1.06
CA ILE A 40 6.55 4.28 0.49
C ILE A 40 5.11 4.71 0.81
N GLY A 41 4.84 5.62 1.74
CA GLY A 41 3.47 6.07 2.03
C GLY A 41 2.82 6.74 0.82
N GLY A 42 1.56 6.39 0.51
CA GLY A 42 0.81 6.96 -0.61
C GLY A 42 -0.13 5.97 -1.30
N SER A 43 -0.64 6.39 -2.45
CA SER A 43 -1.60 5.65 -3.25
C SER A 43 -0.95 5.18 -4.56
N TYR A 44 -1.25 3.95 -4.96
CA TYR A 44 -0.55 3.26 -6.04
C TYR A 44 -1.54 2.57 -6.98
N ASN A 45 -1.21 2.58 -8.27
CA ASN A 45 -1.95 1.84 -9.29
C ASN A 45 -1.17 0.61 -9.74
N ILE A 46 -1.88 -0.45 -10.12
CA ILE A 46 -1.27 -1.60 -10.79
C ILE A 46 -0.93 -1.18 -12.22
N VAL A 47 0.34 -1.35 -12.60
CA VAL A 47 0.83 -1.11 -13.98
C VAL A 47 1.20 -2.41 -14.71
N SER A 48 1.25 -3.53 -13.98
CA SER A 48 1.44 -4.88 -14.52
C SER A 48 0.90 -5.88 -13.52
N MET A 49 0.18 -6.90 -14.00
CA MET A 49 -0.35 -8.00 -13.20
C MET A 49 -0.20 -9.30 -13.98
N THR A 50 0.70 -10.17 -13.57
CA THR A 50 1.08 -11.36 -14.33
C THR A 50 0.93 -12.63 -13.51
N SER A 51 0.30 -13.66 -14.08
CA SER A 51 0.20 -15.00 -13.48
C SER A 51 1.40 -15.89 -13.84
N ASN A 52 1.62 -16.93 -13.04
CA ASN A 52 2.65 -17.95 -13.29
C ASN A 52 2.31 -18.94 -14.42
N ILE A 53 1.06 -18.98 -14.86
CA ILE A 53 0.55 -19.83 -15.95
C ILE A 53 -0.44 -19.04 -16.78
N GLU A 54 -0.60 -19.42 -18.04
CA GLU A 54 -1.62 -18.87 -18.92
C GLU A 54 -3.02 -19.33 -18.50
N VAL A 55 -4.00 -18.43 -18.61
CA VAL A 55 -5.40 -18.64 -18.21
C VAL A 55 -6.33 -17.91 -19.15
N ASP A 56 -7.58 -18.34 -19.21
CA ASP A 56 -8.71 -17.59 -19.81
C ASP A 56 -9.68 -17.24 -18.67
N LEU A 57 -9.62 -15.99 -18.18
CA LEU A 57 -10.50 -15.57 -17.09
C LEU A 57 -11.76 -14.88 -17.58
N ASN A 58 -11.80 -14.40 -18.82
CA ASN A 58 -12.90 -13.59 -19.35
C ASN A 58 -13.82 -14.35 -20.33
N ASP A 59 -13.54 -15.64 -20.60
CA ASP A 59 -14.26 -16.52 -21.52
C ASP A 59 -14.21 -16.04 -22.99
N ASP A 60 -13.07 -15.50 -23.42
CA ASP A 60 -12.83 -15.09 -24.81
C ASP A 60 -12.05 -16.13 -25.64
N GLY A 61 -11.58 -17.20 -25.01
CA GLY A 61 -10.83 -18.30 -25.63
C GLY A 61 -9.35 -17.99 -25.89
N ILE A 62 -8.84 -16.84 -25.45
CA ILE A 62 -7.43 -16.45 -25.54
C ILE A 62 -6.77 -16.73 -24.20
N LEU A 63 -5.68 -17.50 -24.23
CA LEU A 63 -4.89 -17.77 -23.04
C LEU A 63 -3.81 -16.69 -22.85
N SER A 64 -3.69 -16.15 -21.64
CA SER A 64 -2.71 -15.10 -21.33
C SER A 64 -2.12 -15.26 -19.93
N THR A 65 -0.84 -14.89 -19.77
CA THR A 65 -0.27 -14.63 -18.44
C THR A 65 -0.50 -13.20 -17.98
N ASP A 66 -0.85 -12.28 -18.87
CA ASP A 66 -1.12 -10.88 -18.55
C ASP A 66 -2.57 -10.72 -18.07
N LEU A 67 -2.75 -10.64 -16.76
CA LEU A 67 -4.09 -10.57 -16.17
C LEU A 67 -4.78 -9.22 -16.41
N LEU A 68 -4.08 -8.21 -16.93
CA LEU A 68 -4.73 -6.97 -17.34
C LEU A 68 -5.56 -7.14 -18.63
N THR A 69 -5.28 -8.16 -19.45
CA THR A 69 -6.11 -8.52 -20.61
C THR A 69 -7.29 -9.40 -20.21
N GLU A 70 -7.11 -10.19 -19.16
CA GLU A 70 -8.07 -11.17 -18.65
C GLU A 70 -9.14 -10.58 -17.71
N ILE A 71 -8.90 -9.40 -17.16
CA ILE A 71 -9.76 -8.77 -16.16
C ILE A 71 -10.32 -7.47 -16.73
N ASP A 72 -11.62 -7.23 -16.53
CA ASP A 72 -12.31 -6.04 -17.02
C ASP A 72 -11.53 -4.75 -16.71
N PRO A 73 -11.14 -3.96 -17.73
CA PRO A 73 -10.41 -2.70 -17.54
C PRO A 73 -11.12 -1.71 -16.61
N ALA A 74 -12.46 -1.78 -16.50
CA ALA A 74 -13.23 -0.96 -15.57
C ALA A 74 -12.82 -1.18 -14.10
N PHE A 75 -12.24 -2.34 -13.76
CA PHE A 75 -11.68 -2.60 -12.45
C PHE A 75 -10.48 -1.68 -12.16
N PHE A 76 -9.56 -1.55 -13.11
CA PHE A 76 -8.30 -0.81 -12.95
C PHE A 76 -8.44 0.69 -13.25
N ASN A 77 -9.50 1.09 -13.95
CA ASN A 77 -9.79 2.49 -14.27
C ASN A 77 -10.69 3.17 -13.21
N ALA A 78 -10.81 2.59 -12.02
CA ALA A 78 -11.54 3.24 -10.94
C ALA A 78 -10.73 4.44 -10.42
N GLN A 79 -11.40 5.52 -9.99
CA GLN A 79 -10.76 6.69 -9.33
C GLN A 79 -10.10 6.34 -7.97
N THR A 80 -9.98 5.06 -7.65
CA THR A 80 -9.51 4.53 -6.37
C THR A 80 -8.24 3.69 -6.62
N PRO A 81 -7.19 3.84 -5.79
CA PRO A 81 -5.90 3.18 -5.99
C PRO A 81 -5.90 1.71 -5.60
N GLU A 82 -5.28 0.84 -6.41
CA GLU A 82 -5.20 -0.61 -6.16
C GLU A 82 -4.34 -0.95 -4.92
N LEU A 83 -3.56 0.01 -4.43
CA LEU A 83 -2.83 -0.12 -3.18
C LEU A 83 -2.79 1.24 -2.47
N GLU A 84 -3.11 1.23 -1.17
CA GLU A 84 -2.98 2.40 -0.30
C GLU A 84 -2.11 2.08 0.91
N ILE A 85 -1.08 2.90 1.12
CA ILE A 85 -0.16 2.80 2.26
C ILE A 85 -0.32 4.07 3.08
N LYS A 86 -1.06 3.97 4.18
CA LYS A 86 -1.25 5.10 5.11
C LYS A 86 -1.52 4.60 6.52
N PRO A 87 -1.26 5.43 7.54
CA PRO A 87 -1.74 5.15 8.88
C PRO A 87 -3.28 5.12 8.92
N THR A 88 -3.84 4.13 9.60
CA THR A 88 -5.30 3.96 9.80
C THR A 88 -5.59 3.86 11.30
N ILE A 89 -6.78 4.29 11.73
CA ILE A 89 -7.21 4.13 13.13
C ILE A 89 -7.86 2.75 13.29
N VAL A 90 -7.27 1.90 14.12
CA VAL A 90 -7.86 0.61 14.55
C VAL A 90 -7.89 0.59 16.07
N ASN A 91 -9.06 0.32 16.67
CA ASN A 91 -9.24 0.30 18.13
C ASN A 91 -8.70 1.58 18.82
N ASN A 92 -8.99 2.76 18.26
CA ASN A 92 -8.53 4.06 18.73
C ASN A 92 -7.00 4.27 18.71
N GLN A 93 -6.25 3.41 18.02
CA GLN A 93 -4.80 3.53 17.83
C GLN A 93 -4.46 3.75 16.37
N LEU A 94 -3.51 4.64 16.11
CA LEU A 94 -2.99 4.88 14.77
C LEU A 94 -1.95 3.81 14.43
N VAL A 95 -2.22 3.02 13.39
CA VAL A 95 -1.40 1.87 13.00
C VAL A 95 -0.98 1.97 11.53
N PRO A 96 0.28 1.64 11.18
CA PRO A 96 0.72 1.62 9.79
C PRO A 96 0.00 0.50 9.04
N MET A 97 -0.73 0.85 7.99
CA MET A 97 -1.56 -0.08 7.25
C MET A 97 -1.27 -0.04 5.76
N MET A 98 -1.25 -1.23 5.16
CA MET A 98 -1.13 -1.46 3.74
C MET A 98 -2.39 -2.15 3.25
N SER A 99 -3.17 -1.48 2.42
CA SER A 99 -4.45 -1.94 1.91
C SER A 99 -4.34 -2.24 0.42
N PHE A 100 -4.39 -3.51 0.06
CA PHE A 100 -4.42 -3.97 -1.34
C PHE A 100 -5.86 -4.13 -1.80
N TYR A 101 -6.17 -3.69 -3.01
CA TYR A 101 -7.48 -3.84 -3.62
C TYR A 101 -7.36 -4.69 -4.89
N LEU A 102 -7.70 -5.98 -4.78
CA LEU A 102 -7.53 -6.95 -5.86
C LEU A 102 -8.87 -7.33 -6.50
N PRO A 103 -8.87 -7.75 -7.78
CA PRO A 103 -10.05 -8.29 -8.45
C PRO A 103 -10.56 -9.55 -7.76
N LEU A 104 -11.77 -9.51 -7.20
CA LEU A 104 -12.46 -10.69 -6.68
C LEU A 104 -13.47 -11.18 -7.73
N PRO A 105 -13.29 -12.39 -8.28
CA PRO A 105 -14.20 -12.92 -9.29
C PRO A 105 -15.59 -13.24 -8.71
N LYS A 106 -16.63 -12.87 -9.45
CA LYS A 106 -18.03 -13.20 -9.20
C LYS A 106 -18.61 -13.88 -10.43
N LEU A 107 -18.83 -15.19 -10.32
CA LEU A 107 -19.48 -15.97 -11.38
C LEU A 107 -20.99 -15.80 -11.32
N ASN A 108 -21.61 -15.57 -12.48
CA ASN A 108 -23.05 -15.50 -12.66
C ASN A 108 -23.47 -16.50 -13.75
N PHE A 109 -24.25 -17.51 -13.38
CA PHE A 109 -24.69 -18.60 -14.27
C PHE A 109 -26.10 -18.40 -14.84
N THR A 110 -26.71 -17.23 -14.64
CA THR A 110 -28.14 -16.99 -14.89
C THR A 110 -28.43 -16.23 -16.19
N THR A 111 -27.44 -16.00 -17.05
CA THR A 111 -27.60 -15.17 -18.25
C THR A 111 -28.14 -15.99 -19.43
N PRO A 112 -29.33 -15.70 -19.98
CA PRO A 112 -29.82 -16.33 -21.20
C PRO A 112 -28.81 -16.14 -22.34
N GLY A 113 -28.36 -17.23 -22.96
CA GLY A 113 -27.35 -17.20 -24.03
C GLY A 113 -25.89 -17.43 -23.59
N LYS A 114 -25.59 -17.52 -22.29
CA LYS A 114 -24.28 -17.94 -21.78
C LYS A 114 -24.40 -19.17 -20.86
N PRO A 115 -24.52 -20.39 -21.42
CA PRO A 115 -24.68 -21.61 -20.62
C PRO A 115 -23.48 -21.90 -19.70
N HIS A 116 -22.32 -21.31 -19.97
CA HIS A 116 -21.09 -21.42 -19.17
C HIS A 116 -20.97 -20.36 -18.07
N GLY A 117 -21.93 -19.43 -17.98
CA GLY A 117 -21.91 -18.30 -17.05
C GLY A 117 -21.17 -17.07 -17.58
N SER A 118 -21.02 -16.08 -16.72
CA SER A 118 -20.28 -14.84 -16.98
C SER A 118 -19.55 -14.45 -15.71
N ILE A 119 -18.33 -13.94 -15.84
CA ILE A 119 -17.58 -13.42 -14.72
C ILE A 119 -17.72 -11.90 -14.64
N SER A 120 -17.78 -11.38 -13.43
CA SER A 120 -17.50 -9.97 -13.16
C SER A 120 -16.51 -9.87 -12.01
N TYR A 121 -15.82 -8.74 -11.89
CA TYR A 121 -14.86 -8.52 -10.84
C TYR A 121 -15.34 -7.41 -9.92
N ILE A 122 -15.33 -7.67 -8.62
CA ILE A 122 -15.58 -6.66 -7.60
C ILE A 122 -14.29 -6.32 -6.87
N ARG A 123 -14.21 -5.08 -6.40
CA ARG A 123 -13.08 -4.59 -5.62
C ARG A 123 -13.16 -5.14 -4.21
N SER A 124 -12.12 -5.85 -3.79
CA SER A 124 -12.02 -6.39 -2.43
C SER A 124 -10.70 -5.95 -1.79
N GLY A 125 -10.80 -5.46 -0.56
CA GLY A 125 -9.68 -4.94 0.23
C GLY A 125 -9.03 -6.02 1.11
N LEU A 126 -7.71 -6.11 1.05
CA LEU A 126 -6.85 -6.87 1.95
C LEU A 126 -5.95 -5.91 2.72
N GLY A 127 -6.18 -5.80 4.03
CA GLY A 127 -5.43 -4.92 4.91
C GLY A 127 -4.36 -5.68 5.70
N TYR A 128 -3.15 -5.13 5.74
CA TYR A 128 -2.04 -5.65 6.54
C TYR A 128 -1.43 -4.56 7.40
N TYR A 129 -1.10 -4.90 8.63
CA TYR A 129 -0.08 -4.14 9.36
C TYR A 129 1.27 -4.41 8.73
N TYR A 130 2.14 -3.42 8.70
CA TYR A 130 3.46 -3.59 8.11
C TYR A 130 4.55 -2.91 8.91
N GLU A 131 5.75 -3.46 8.78
CA GLU A 131 7.01 -2.86 9.19
C GLU A 131 7.86 -2.63 7.95
N PHE A 132 8.50 -1.46 7.88
CA PHE A 132 9.38 -1.09 6.77
C PHE A 132 10.80 -0.90 7.28
N ASP A 133 11.72 -1.70 6.78
CA ASP A 133 13.14 -1.54 7.04
C ASP A 133 13.76 -0.67 5.94
N ASN A 134 14.11 0.56 6.32
CA ASN A 134 14.71 1.51 5.39
C ASN A 134 16.14 1.14 4.96
N ALA A 135 16.87 0.34 5.74
CA ALA A 135 18.23 -0.08 5.39
C ALA A 135 18.22 -1.16 4.31
N THR A 136 17.29 -2.12 4.41
CA THR A 136 17.17 -3.24 3.46
C THR A 136 16.12 -2.99 2.37
N GLN A 137 15.31 -1.93 2.48
CA GLN A 137 14.16 -1.63 1.61
C GLN A 137 13.13 -2.78 1.57
N THR A 138 13.02 -3.52 2.68
CA THR A 138 12.10 -4.64 2.81
C THR A 138 10.83 -4.25 3.56
N ILE A 139 9.72 -4.87 3.18
CA ILE A 139 8.42 -4.69 3.83
C ILE A 139 8.04 -6.04 4.44
N THR A 140 7.90 -6.06 5.77
CA THR A 140 7.39 -7.22 6.48
C THR A 140 5.91 -6.99 6.77
N LEU A 141 5.06 -7.90 6.30
CA LEU A 141 3.63 -7.86 6.58
C LEU A 141 3.34 -8.69 7.84
N ASN A 142 2.76 -8.03 8.84
CA ASN A 142 2.34 -8.69 10.06
C ASN A 142 0.97 -9.34 9.81
N ASN A 143 0.99 -10.67 9.71
CA ASN A 143 -0.13 -11.46 9.26
C ASN A 143 -1.07 -11.81 10.42
N ASN A 144 -2.30 -11.28 10.42
CA ASN A 144 -3.30 -11.59 11.44
C ASN A 144 -4.45 -12.49 10.94
N GLY A 145 -4.31 -13.18 9.80
CA GLY A 145 -5.27 -14.23 9.42
C GLY A 145 -5.13 -14.74 7.98
N SER A 146 -5.59 -15.98 7.75
CA SER A 146 -5.77 -16.49 6.38
C SER A 146 -6.90 -15.71 5.71
N ASN A 147 -6.63 -15.13 4.55
CA ASN A 147 -7.59 -14.25 3.88
C ASN A 147 -8.60 -15.00 2.99
N GLY A 148 -8.72 -16.33 3.14
CA GLY A 148 -9.76 -17.15 2.51
C GLY A 148 -9.92 -16.87 1.01
N ILE A 149 -11.15 -16.50 0.61
CA ILE A 149 -11.51 -16.19 -0.79
C ILE A 149 -10.80 -14.97 -1.38
N TYR A 150 -10.19 -14.14 -0.53
CA TYR A 150 -9.54 -12.90 -0.96
C TYR A 150 -8.10 -13.12 -1.44
N GLY A 151 -7.50 -14.28 -1.15
CA GLY A 151 -6.11 -14.59 -1.49
C GLY A 151 -5.12 -14.06 -0.46
N ASN A 152 -3.84 -14.40 -0.60
CA ASN A 152 -2.78 -14.02 0.33
C ASN A 152 -1.73 -13.15 -0.37
N VAL A 153 -1.18 -12.19 0.36
CA VAL A 153 0.05 -11.48 -0.04
C VAL A 153 1.23 -12.28 0.48
N ASP A 154 2.00 -12.85 -0.43
CA ASP A 154 3.15 -13.70 -0.10
C ASP A 154 4.41 -12.86 0.17
N ASN A 155 4.58 -11.75 -0.55
CA ASN A 155 5.74 -10.88 -0.44
C ASN A 155 5.44 -9.47 -0.97
N VAL A 156 6.09 -8.45 -0.40
CA VAL A 156 6.12 -7.08 -0.93
C VAL A 156 7.55 -6.55 -0.86
N GLN A 157 8.02 -5.94 -1.94
CA GLN A 157 9.35 -5.33 -2.00
C GLN A 157 9.31 -3.97 -2.71
N VAL A 158 10.18 -3.05 -2.28
CA VAL A 158 10.47 -1.83 -3.02
C VAL A 158 11.42 -2.16 -4.17
N ILE A 159 11.07 -1.79 -5.40
CA ILE A 159 11.87 -2.12 -6.60
C ILE A 159 12.42 -0.88 -7.32
N GLY A 160 12.09 0.31 -6.82
CA GLY A 160 12.53 1.56 -7.40
C GLY A 160 11.84 2.74 -6.74
N LYS A 161 12.25 3.95 -7.12
CA LYS A 161 11.57 5.17 -6.67
C LYS A 161 10.10 5.08 -7.10
N ASN A 162 9.19 5.14 -6.12
CA ASN A 162 7.75 5.09 -6.35
C ASN A 162 7.22 3.78 -6.95
N MET A 163 7.97 2.66 -6.85
CA MET A 163 7.53 1.37 -7.39
C MET A 163 7.65 0.26 -6.35
N LEU A 164 6.59 -0.55 -6.27
CA LEU A 164 6.54 -1.74 -5.42
C LEU A 164 6.24 -2.96 -6.28
N LYS A 165 6.80 -4.10 -5.91
CA LYS A 165 6.39 -5.40 -6.42
C LYS A 165 5.71 -6.14 -5.28
N ALA A 166 4.53 -6.70 -5.53
CA ALA A 166 3.89 -7.62 -4.59
C ALA A 166 3.59 -8.94 -5.29
N MET A 167 3.73 -10.02 -4.54
CA MET A 167 3.42 -11.38 -4.98
C MET A 167 2.22 -11.90 -4.21
N PHE A 168 1.26 -12.48 -4.91
CA PHE A 168 0.02 -12.96 -4.34
C PHE A 168 -0.24 -14.42 -4.69
N SER A 169 -0.98 -15.09 -3.82
CA SER A 169 -1.61 -16.37 -4.08
C SER A 169 -3.13 -16.20 -4.04
N LYS A 170 -3.82 -16.40 -5.17
CA LYS A 170 -5.28 -16.19 -5.24
C LYS A 170 -5.96 -17.16 -6.18
N ASN A 171 -7.17 -17.56 -5.83
CA ASN A 171 -7.99 -18.44 -6.66
C ASN A 171 -8.76 -17.64 -7.71
N TYR A 172 -8.71 -18.12 -8.95
CA TYR A 172 -9.50 -17.64 -10.08
C TYR A 172 -10.20 -18.83 -10.75
N TYR A 173 -11.33 -18.57 -11.40
CA TYR A 173 -11.98 -19.54 -12.26
C TYR A 173 -11.40 -19.38 -13.67
N ASP A 174 -10.85 -20.45 -14.21
CA ASP A 174 -10.31 -20.49 -15.56
C ASP A 174 -11.31 -21.19 -16.47
N PHE A 175 -11.80 -20.48 -17.48
CA PHE A 175 -12.81 -20.96 -18.43
C PHE A 175 -12.23 -22.02 -19.37
N ALA A 176 -10.93 -21.95 -19.69
CA ALA A 176 -10.27 -22.94 -20.53
C ALA A 176 -10.27 -24.34 -19.91
N THR A 177 -10.04 -24.45 -18.59
CA THR A 177 -10.08 -25.73 -17.87
C THR A 177 -11.38 -26.00 -17.12
N ALA A 178 -12.30 -25.03 -17.10
CA ALA A 178 -13.57 -25.02 -16.38
C ALA A 178 -13.43 -25.31 -14.86
N LYS A 179 -12.36 -24.82 -14.23
CA LYS A 179 -12.01 -25.12 -12.82
C LYS A 179 -11.49 -23.89 -12.08
N TRP A 180 -11.65 -23.93 -10.76
CA TRP A 180 -10.94 -23.01 -9.87
C TRP A 180 -9.49 -23.44 -9.73
N ILE A 181 -8.58 -22.51 -10.01
CA ILE A 181 -7.13 -22.71 -9.94
C ILE A 181 -6.49 -21.63 -9.06
N THR A 182 -5.44 -21.99 -8.33
CA THR A 182 -4.65 -21.03 -7.56
C THR A 182 -3.56 -20.45 -8.44
N LEU A 183 -3.59 -19.14 -8.65
CA LEU A 183 -2.56 -18.40 -9.36
C LEU A 183 -1.56 -17.80 -8.38
N LYS A 184 -0.28 -17.89 -8.75
CA LYS A 184 0.79 -17.06 -8.20
C LYS A 184 0.91 -15.83 -9.09
N ILE A 185 0.58 -14.68 -8.53
CA ILE A 185 0.45 -13.43 -9.29
C ILE A 185 1.55 -12.47 -8.85
N THR A 186 2.22 -11.88 -9.82
CA THR A 186 3.14 -10.75 -9.58
C THR A 186 2.47 -9.48 -10.05
N CYS A 187 2.29 -8.53 -9.13
CA CYS A 187 1.85 -7.18 -9.47
C CYS A 187 3.00 -6.19 -9.34
N ILE A 188 3.10 -5.27 -10.28
CA ILE A 188 3.94 -4.07 -10.18
C ILE A 188 3.03 -2.87 -9.94
N TYR A 189 3.31 -2.16 -8.87
CA TYR A 189 2.59 -0.96 -8.44
C TYR A 189 3.44 0.27 -8.70
N LYS A 190 2.80 1.34 -9.20
CA LYS A 190 3.42 2.66 -9.37
C LYS A 190 2.65 3.68 -8.56
N LYS A 191 3.38 4.47 -7.76
CA LYS A 191 2.81 5.57 -6.98
C LYS A 191 2.21 6.61 -7.92
N MET A 192 1.03 7.12 -7.59
CA MET A 192 0.39 8.24 -8.27
C MET A 192 1.12 9.57 -8.00
#